data_AF-A0A9W9C8R5-F1
#
_entry.id   AF-A0A9W9C8R5-F1
#
_cell.length_a   1.000
_cell.length_b   1.000
_cell.length_c   1.000
_cell.angle_alpha   90.00
_cell.angle_beta   90.00
_cell.angle_gamma   90.00
#
_symmetry.space_group_name_H-M   'P 1'
#
loop_
_entity.id
_entity.type
_entity.pdbx_description
1 polymer ?
#
loop_
_entity_poly.entity_id
_entity_poly.type
_entity_poly.pdbx_seq_one_letter_code
_entity_poly.pdbx_strand_id
1 'polypeptide(L)'
;MDLANPVMQIDVSAALTALEPLGLDQYCIAFGPGATQFCATPNGYSTTLLPRKVVKDLLGGQIKKVLYASFGSDVNSFFFTYQMKDGGVAHRAGRNLPKALRSFVDRVSASSKESASSLRVQLGANRSYVAWSGLLWVSKRIPKGLRTALFNISSTDFVEANGAPGVLQSGTLDNIAWHDSGNWYVKNRYDHLNNLVGRGARVLQGAWKDLWGNESSQGLLLPHCYAELAYVAINAHSPTGGTFAFFKKIRDGHEAEFILRFEPEDVVSRLHEKQDALPEMREETSRASGQVVSVPKNLEGLQVFQWAISKHTGRSHAKDSWELDLKKGERVKILKYFGNDWFFVENRRGENGWVHKAWLDFQQMIPHVDPQEAYTQFTVDVEKMLKAGNICSFPDLSRYMSACTKDACSPLKKDTHCLGICIHDLHELMCGSGEYDLDRLKMERHKWHPDKFARYCHPDHRDTLREKAQAVFVLFGVLMDILENPRAPEPAA
;
A
#
# COMPACT_ATOMS: atom_id res chain seq x y z
N MET A 1 -19.45 -22.15 -14.49
CA MET A 1 -18.50 -21.03 -14.32
C MET A 1 -17.28 -21.64 -13.68
N ASP A 2 -16.17 -21.78 -14.41
CA ASP A 2 -14.94 -22.38 -13.88
C ASP A 2 -14.38 -21.49 -12.77
N LEU A 3 -14.44 -21.99 -11.53
CA LEU A 3 -13.79 -21.38 -10.39
C LEU A 3 -12.28 -21.36 -10.66
N ALA A 4 -11.75 -20.16 -10.88
CA ALA A 4 -10.34 -19.96 -11.14
C ALA A 4 -9.52 -20.52 -9.97
N ASN A 5 -8.66 -21.51 -10.26
CA ASN A 5 -7.65 -22.02 -9.33
C ASN A 5 -6.95 -20.86 -8.60
N PRO A 6 -6.67 -20.99 -7.29
CA PRO A 6 -5.90 -19.99 -6.56
C PRO A 6 -4.61 -19.72 -7.32
N VAL A 7 -4.42 -18.47 -7.73
CA VAL A 7 -3.28 -18.06 -8.54
C VAL A 7 -2.03 -18.40 -7.72
N MET A 8 -1.25 -19.40 -8.13
CA MET A 8 0.03 -19.71 -7.51
C MET A 8 0.82 -18.42 -7.39
N GLN A 9 1.10 -18.01 -6.15
CA GLN A 9 1.93 -16.86 -5.87
C GLN A 9 3.36 -17.24 -6.22
N ILE A 10 3.79 -16.83 -7.41
CA ILE A 10 5.16 -17.04 -7.87
C ILE A 10 6.01 -15.99 -7.19
N ASP A 11 6.99 -16.44 -6.40
CA ASP A 11 7.98 -15.55 -5.82
C ASP A 11 8.89 -14.99 -6.91
N VAL A 12 8.91 -13.65 -7.03
CA VAL A 12 9.73 -12.90 -7.99
C VAL A 12 10.88 -12.16 -7.29
N SER A 13 11.04 -12.31 -5.98
CA SER A 13 12.04 -11.60 -5.18
C SER A 13 13.46 -11.79 -5.73
N ALA A 14 13.86 -13.04 -5.98
CA ALA A 14 15.17 -13.37 -6.54
C ALA A 14 15.41 -12.73 -7.92
N ALA A 15 14.37 -12.69 -8.77
CA ALA A 15 14.47 -12.07 -10.09
C ALA A 15 14.59 -10.54 -10.01
N LEU A 16 13.88 -9.91 -9.08
CA LEU A 16 13.97 -8.46 -8.83
C LEU A 16 15.34 -8.06 -8.25
N THR A 17 15.88 -8.87 -7.32
CA THR A 17 17.22 -8.67 -6.75
C THR A 17 18.33 -8.82 -7.80
N ALA A 18 18.11 -9.64 -8.83
CA ALA A 18 19.07 -9.82 -9.93
C ALA A 18 19.08 -8.67 -10.96
N LEU A 19 18.13 -7.73 -10.89
CA LEU A 19 18.12 -6.55 -11.74
C LEU A 19 19.17 -5.54 -11.28
N GLU A 20 19.84 -4.88 -12.22
CA GLU A 20 20.69 -3.76 -11.88
C GLU A 20 19.84 -2.58 -11.38
N PRO A 21 20.23 -1.90 -10.29
CA PRO A 21 19.51 -0.74 -9.79
C PRO A 21 19.42 0.40 -10.81
N LEU A 22 18.44 1.28 -10.61
CA LEU A 22 18.34 2.52 -11.38
C LEU A 22 19.52 3.45 -11.08
N GLY A 23 19.79 4.39 -12.00
CA GLY A 23 20.81 5.41 -11.76
C GLY A 23 20.42 6.37 -10.65
N LEU A 24 21.37 7.24 -10.24
CA LEU A 24 21.08 8.34 -9.32
C LEU A 24 19.92 9.19 -9.85
N ASP A 25 19.04 9.61 -8.95
CA ASP A 25 17.83 10.40 -9.22
C ASP A 25 16.81 9.75 -10.17
N GLN A 26 16.98 8.47 -10.51
CA GLN A 26 16.03 7.73 -11.32
C GLN A 26 15.09 6.92 -10.43
N TYR A 27 13.81 7.21 -10.58
CA TYR A 27 12.73 6.55 -9.85
C TYR A 27 11.63 6.16 -10.82
N CYS A 28 10.95 5.06 -10.51
CA CYS A 28 9.73 4.65 -11.19
C CYS A 28 8.77 4.05 -10.18
N ILE A 29 7.67 4.74 -9.89
CA ILE A 29 6.61 4.24 -9.01
C ILE A 29 5.33 4.15 -9.81
N ALA A 30 4.81 2.94 -9.94
CA ALA A 30 3.59 2.64 -10.66
C ALA A 30 2.53 2.12 -9.70
N PHE A 31 1.38 2.78 -9.70
CA PHE A 31 0.20 2.39 -8.95
C PHE A 31 -0.85 1.81 -9.88
N GLY A 32 -1.45 0.68 -9.50
CA GLY A 32 -2.54 0.04 -10.21
C GLY A 32 -3.75 -0.22 -9.32
N PRO A 33 -4.84 -0.76 -9.89
CA PRO A 33 -6.02 -1.15 -9.14
C PRO A 33 -5.74 -2.33 -8.20
N GLY A 34 -6.52 -2.43 -7.13
CA GLY A 34 -6.24 -3.33 -6.01
C GLY A 34 -4.93 -2.93 -5.33
N ALA A 35 -4.26 -3.87 -4.67
CA ALA A 35 -2.96 -3.61 -4.07
C ALA A 35 -1.80 -3.63 -5.10
N THR A 36 -2.07 -3.39 -6.39
CA THR A 36 -1.03 -3.50 -7.44
C THR A 36 -0.08 -2.32 -7.37
N GLN A 37 1.19 -2.60 -7.13
CA GLN A 37 2.23 -1.60 -7.04
C GLN A 37 3.56 -2.14 -7.57
N PHE A 38 4.32 -1.27 -8.22
CA PHE A 38 5.71 -1.50 -8.58
C PHE A 38 6.54 -0.28 -8.25
N CYS A 39 7.66 -0.49 -7.58
CA CYS A 39 8.61 0.56 -7.22
C CYS A 39 10.00 0.16 -7.71
N ALA A 40 10.65 1.08 -8.40
CA ALA A 40 12.05 1.01 -8.76
C ALA A 40 12.74 2.29 -8.28
N THR A 41 13.83 2.12 -7.55
CA THR A 41 14.63 3.19 -6.95
C THR A 41 16.11 2.92 -7.19
N PRO A 42 17.01 3.85 -6.87
CA PRO A 42 18.45 3.58 -6.88
C PRO A 42 18.87 2.45 -5.92
N ASN A 43 18.04 2.12 -4.92
CA ASN A 43 18.30 1.07 -3.93
C ASN A 43 17.66 -0.28 -4.30
N GLY A 44 17.11 -0.41 -5.50
CA GLY A 44 16.52 -1.66 -6.00
C GLY A 44 15.03 -1.58 -6.29
N TYR A 45 14.41 -2.74 -6.36
CA TYR A 45 13.04 -2.94 -6.87
C TYR A 45 12.16 -3.62 -5.83
N SER A 46 10.88 -3.25 -5.79
CA SER A 46 9.86 -3.92 -5.00
C SER A 46 8.51 -3.92 -5.71
N THR A 47 7.67 -4.89 -5.38
CA THR A 47 6.33 -5.02 -5.95
C THR A 47 5.42 -5.80 -5.01
N THR A 48 4.13 -5.48 -5.06
CA THR A 48 3.09 -6.25 -4.36
C THR A 48 2.43 -7.27 -5.29
N LEU A 49 2.10 -6.84 -6.51
CA LEU A 49 1.49 -7.69 -7.54
C LEU A 49 2.03 -7.31 -8.92
N LEU A 50 2.40 -8.32 -9.71
CA LEU A 50 2.85 -8.14 -11.10
C LEU A 50 1.95 -8.90 -12.08
N PRO A 51 1.71 -8.35 -13.28
CA PRO A 51 1.05 -9.09 -14.35
C PRO A 51 1.86 -10.34 -14.72
N ARG A 52 1.17 -11.47 -14.95
CA ARG A 52 1.81 -12.77 -15.26
C ARG A 52 2.83 -12.70 -16.40
N LYS A 53 2.59 -11.87 -17.42
CA LYS A 53 3.54 -11.67 -18.53
C LYS A 53 4.84 -10.99 -18.06
N VAL A 54 4.74 -10.00 -17.18
CA VAL A 54 5.89 -9.31 -16.58
C VAL A 54 6.67 -10.27 -15.68
N VAL A 55 5.97 -11.08 -14.87
CA VAL A 55 6.60 -12.16 -14.07
C VAL A 55 7.41 -13.10 -14.97
N LYS A 56 6.82 -13.56 -16.08
CA LYS A 56 7.52 -14.43 -17.05
C LYS A 56 8.76 -13.75 -17.65
N ASP A 57 8.67 -12.46 -17.99
CA ASP A 57 9.80 -11.71 -18.56
C ASP A 57 10.96 -11.59 -17.55
N LEU A 58 10.64 -11.28 -16.28
CA LEU A 58 11.62 -11.16 -15.19
C LEU A 58 12.32 -12.50 -14.93
N LEU A 59 11.55 -13.59 -14.81
CA LEU A 59 12.08 -14.94 -14.61
C LEU A 59 12.91 -15.45 -15.80
N GLY A 60 12.71 -14.89 -16.99
CA GLY A 60 13.53 -15.20 -18.16
C GLY A 60 14.98 -14.72 -18.05
N GLY A 61 15.30 -13.83 -17.09
CA GLY A 61 16.66 -13.41 -16.79
C GLY A 61 17.36 -12.59 -17.88
N GLN A 62 16.63 -12.12 -18.89
CA GLN A 62 17.16 -11.29 -19.99
C GLN A 62 17.05 -9.78 -19.71
N ILE A 63 16.23 -9.41 -18.72
CA ILE A 63 16.07 -8.02 -18.31
C ILE A 63 17.29 -7.61 -17.46
N LYS A 64 17.89 -6.48 -17.81
CA LYS A 64 18.96 -5.82 -17.06
C LYS A 64 18.37 -4.85 -16.03
N LYS A 65 17.45 -3.97 -16.47
CA LYS A 65 16.78 -2.97 -15.63
C LYS A 65 15.32 -2.78 -16.06
N VAL A 66 14.45 -2.42 -15.12
CA VAL A 66 13.10 -1.92 -15.45
C VAL A 66 13.14 -0.40 -15.44
N LEU A 67 13.09 0.22 -16.62
CA LEU A 67 13.26 1.67 -16.79
C LEU A 67 11.98 2.45 -16.46
N TYR A 68 10.82 1.84 -16.72
CA TYR A 68 9.52 2.48 -16.49
C TYR A 68 8.41 1.45 -16.37
N ALA A 69 7.38 1.77 -15.60
CA ALA A 69 6.20 0.96 -15.38
C ALA A 69 4.97 1.85 -15.20
N SER A 70 3.81 1.37 -15.62
CA SER A 70 2.53 2.02 -15.37
C SER A 70 1.38 1.03 -15.42
N PHE A 71 0.38 1.24 -14.57
CA PHE A 71 -0.83 0.42 -14.51
C PHE A 71 -2.07 1.30 -14.76
N GLY A 72 -2.95 0.81 -15.63
CA GLY A 72 -4.26 1.41 -15.91
C GLY A 72 -5.35 0.79 -15.06
N SER A 73 -6.60 1.15 -15.34
CA SER A 73 -7.77 0.79 -14.51
C SER A 73 -8.15 -0.70 -14.52
N ASP A 74 -7.44 -1.52 -15.30
CA ASP A 74 -7.70 -2.95 -15.47
C ASP A 74 -6.39 -3.71 -15.23
N VAL A 75 -6.45 -4.87 -14.58
CA VAL A 75 -5.27 -5.71 -14.27
C VAL A 75 -4.46 -6.12 -15.50
N ASN A 76 -5.07 -6.11 -16.69
CA ASN A 76 -4.44 -6.37 -17.98
C ASN A 76 -4.16 -5.10 -18.80
N SER A 77 -4.37 -3.92 -18.24
CA SER A 77 -3.97 -2.63 -18.82
C SER A 77 -2.72 -2.16 -18.09
N PHE A 78 -1.56 -2.49 -18.63
CA PHE A 78 -0.27 -2.11 -18.05
C PHE A 78 0.74 -1.83 -19.17
N PHE A 79 1.81 -1.11 -18.83
CA PHE A 79 2.92 -0.84 -19.72
C PHE A 79 4.24 -0.87 -18.95
N PHE A 80 5.23 -1.57 -19.48
CA PHE A 80 6.59 -1.62 -18.93
C PHE A 80 7.60 -1.35 -20.04
N THR A 81 8.68 -0.65 -19.69
CA THR A 81 9.87 -0.49 -20.51
C THR A 81 11.05 -1.12 -19.78
N TYR A 82 11.76 -2.01 -20.47
CA TYR A 82 12.93 -2.72 -19.96
C TYR A 82 14.19 -2.27 -20.70
N GLN A 83 15.30 -2.24 -20.00
CA GLN A 83 16.61 -2.40 -20.60
C GLN A 83 16.98 -3.87 -20.57
N MET A 84 17.35 -4.43 -21.70
CA MET A 84 17.77 -5.82 -21.87
C MET A 84 19.28 -5.95 -21.63
N LYS A 85 19.77 -7.17 -21.34
CA LYS A 85 21.20 -7.44 -21.09
C LYS A 85 22.11 -7.14 -22.29
N ASP A 86 21.58 -7.23 -23.51
CA ASP A 86 22.25 -6.84 -24.75
C ASP A 86 22.29 -5.31 -24.97
N GLY A 87 21.75 -4.52 -24.03
CA GLY A 87 21.64 -3.06 -24.13
C GLY A 87 20.45 -2.59 -24.98
N GLY A 88 19.65 -3.50 -25.53
CA GLY A 88 18.40 -3.19 -26.22
C GLY A 88 17.33 -2.67 -25.26
N VAL A 89 16.31 -2.01 -25.83
CA VAL A 89 15.11 -1.61 -25.09
C VAL A 89 13.95 -2.48 -25.57
N ALA A 90 13.19 -3.02 -24.61
CA ALA A 90 12.00 -3.79 -24.90
C ALA A 90 10.79 -3.18 -24.19
N HIS A 91 9.62 -3.31 -24.81
CA HIS A 91 8.36 -2.85 -24.24
C HIS A 91 7.41 -4.02 -24.02
N ARG A 92 6.68 -3.98 -22.90
CA ARG A 92 5.63 -4.93 -22.59
C ARG A 92 4.33 -4.18 -22.30
N ALA A 93 3.35 -4.39 -23.17
CA ALA A 93 2.00 -3.87 -23.01
C ALA A 93 1.01 -4.99 -22.65
N GLY A 94 0.12 -4.71 -21.70
CA GLY A 94 -1.03 -5.54 -21.38
C GLY A 94 -2.05 -5.58 -22.51
N ARG A 95 -2.90 -6.61 -22.56
CA ARG A 95 -3.90 -6.80 -23.64
C ARG A 95 -4.98 -5.71 -23.65
N ASN A 96 -5.31 -5.14 -22.49
CA ASN A 96 -6.38 -4.15 -22.34
C ASN A 96 -5.88 -2.70 -22.48
N LEU A 97 -4.69 -2.49 -23.04
CA LEU A 97 -4.19 -1.17 -23.41
C LEU A 97 -5.15 -0.52 -24.46
N PRO A 98 -5.61 0.73 -24.27
CA PRO A 98 -6.49 1.41 -25.24
C PRO A 98 -5.95 1.33 -26.67
N LYS A 99 -6.81 1.02 -27.66
CA LYS A 99 -6.40 0.79 -29.06
C LYS A 99 -5.56 1.93 -29.63
N ALA A 100 -5.99 3.18 -29.43
CA ALA A 100 -5.26 4.35 -29.90
C ALA A 100 -3.88 4.51 -29.25
N LEU A 101 -3.78 4.21 -27.95
CA LEU A 101 -2.49 4.18 -27.24
C LEU A 101 -1.59 3.07 -27.77
N ARG A 102 -2.13 1.86 -28.02
CA ARG A 102 -1.37 0.76 -28.62
C ARG A 102 -0.80 1.16 -29.99
N SER A 103 -1.60 1.79 -30.85
CA SER A 103 -1.13 2.29 -32.15
C SER A 103 0.01 3.31 -32.02
N PHE A 104 -0.04 4.19 -31.02
CA PHE A 104 1.06 5.11 -30.73
C PHE A 104 2.33 4.37 -30.28
N VAL A 105 2.19 3.45 -29.32
CA VAL A 105 3.30 2.63 -28.81
C VAL A 105 3.96 1.85 -29.94
N ASP A 106 3.18 1.10 -30.73
CA ASP A 106 3.71 0.26 -31.81
C ASP A 106 4.45 1.10 -32.86
N ARG A 107 3.89 2.26 -33.23
CA ARG A 107 4.52 3.19 -34.18
C ARG A 107 5.84 3.75 -33.63
N VAL A 108 5.86 4.20 -32.38
CA VAL A 108 7.08 4.76 -31.76
C VAL A 108 8.14 3.68 -31.59
N SER A 109 7.78 2.50 -31.11
CA SER A 109 8.70 1.38 -30.93
C SER A 109 9.31 0.89 -32.25
N ALA A 110 8.61 1.04 -33.38
CA ALA A 110 9.10 0.68 -34.71
C ALA A 110 9.90 1.81 -35.41
N SER A 111 9.94 3.03 -34.87
CA SER A 111 10.50 4.20 -35.57
C SER A 111 12.04 4.29 -35.50
N SER A 112 12.59 4.43 -34.29
CA SER A 112 14.04 4.49 -34.05
C SER A 112 14.37 3.98 -32.63
N LYS A 113 15.65 3.65 -32.38
CA LYS A 113 16.11 3.19 -31.06
C LYS A 113 15.99 4.31 -30.02
N GLU A 114 16.23 5.55 -30.41
CA GLU A 114 16.13 6.75 -29.57
C GLU A 114 14.67 7.01 -29.18
N SER A 115 13.75 6.92 -30.14
CA SER A 115 12.32 7.06 -29.86
C SER A 115 11.79 5.91 -29.00
N ALA A 116 12.17 4.67 -29.29
CA ALA A 116 11.81 3.53 -28.44
C ALA A 116 12.35 3.69 -27.00
N SER A 117 13.61 4.09 -26.83
CA SER A 117 14.22 4.26 -25.50
C SER A 117 13.63 5.42 -24.68
N SER A 118 13.13 6.46 -25.35
CA SER A 118 12.43 7.59 -24.70
C SER A 118 10.92 7.38 -24.53
N LEU A 119 10.35 6.28 -25.04
CA LEU A 119 8.92 5.99 -24.89
C LEU A 119 8.53 5.78 -23.43
N ARG A 120 7.53 6.55 -22.99
CA ARG A 120 6.89 6.46 -21.68
C ARG A 120 5.38 6.47 -21.84
N VAL A 121 4.69 5.79 -20.93
CA VAL A 121 3.23 5.68 -20.91
C VAL A 121 2.73 5.75 -19.48
N GLN A 122 2.16 6.88 -19.09
CA GLN A 122 1.43 6.98 -17.83
C GLN A 122 -0.03 6.61 -18.09
N LEU A 123 -0.51 5.59 -17.38
CA LEU A 123 -1.90 5.16 -17.34
C LEU A 123 -2.53 5.70 -16.05
N GLY A 124 -3.82 6.02 -16.11
CA GLY A 124 -4.60 6.46 -14.95
C GLY A 124 -5.95 5.75 -14.82
N ALA A 125 -6.79 6.24 -13.92
CA ALA A 125 -8.18 5.78 -13.77
C ALA A 125 -9.01 6.06 -15.03
N ASN A 126 -10.16 5.40 -15.16
CA ASN A 126 -11.15 5.61 -16.22
C ASN A 126 -10.60 5.49 -17.66
N ARG A 127 -9.59 4.62 -17.85
CA ARG A 127 -8.84 4.46 -19.11
C ARG A 127 -8.19 5.76 -19.61
N SER A 128 -7.86 6.66 -18.70
CA SER A 128 -7.07 7.85 -19.00
C SER A 128 -5.61 7.48 -19.23
N TYR A 129 -4.94 8.23 -20.10
CA TYR A 129 -3.50 8.04 -20.34
C TYR A 129 -2.84 9.30 -20.92
N VAL A 130 -1.53 9.37 -20.71
CA VAL A 130 -0.58 10.19 -21.49
C VAL A 130 0.57 9.28 -21.89
N ALA A 131 0.94 9.30 -23.17
CA ALA A 131 2.15 8.64 -23.66
C ALA A 131 3.00 9.62 -24.43
N TRP A 132 4.31 9.50 -24.32
CA TRP A 132 5.24 10.43 -24.96
C TRP A 132 6.56 9.75 -25.33
N SER A 133 7.24 10.32 -26.33
CA SER A 133 8.54 9.89 -26.84
C SER A 133 9.19 11.06 -27.57
N GLY A 134 10.34 11.54 -27.07
CA GLY A 134 10.97 12.76 -27.57
C GLY A 134 10.01 13.96 -27.48
N LEU A 135 9.74 14.58 -28.63
CA LEU A 135 8.80 15.71 -28.75
C LEU A 135 7.33 15.29 -28.89
N LEU A 136 7.07 14.03 -29.23
CA LEU A 136 5.71 13.56 -29.53
C LEU A 136 5.00 13.12 -28.26
N TRP A 137 3.73 13.48 -28.12
CA TRP A 137 2.86 12.93 -27.09
C TRP A 137 1.43 12.70 -27.58
N VAL A 138 0.70 11.84 -26.88
CA VAL A 138 -0.73 11.60 -27.07
C VAL A 138 -1.40 11.45 -25.71
N SER A 139 -2.60 12.02 -25.55
CA SER A 139 -3.38 11.85 -24.33
C SER A 139 -4.85 11.53 -24.60
N LYS A 140 -5.52 10.93 -23.61
CA LYS A 140 -6.97 10.73 -23.63
C LYS A 140 -7.52 10.73 -22.21
N ARG A 141 -8.68 11.37 -22.02
CA ARG A 141 -9.46 11.38 -20.76
C ARG A 141 -8.68 11.84 -19.51
N ILE A 142 -7.61 12.61 -19.69
CA ILE A 142 -6.88 13.27 -18.60
C ILE A 142 -7.63 14.49 -18.05
N PRO A 143 -7.32 14.94 -16.81
CA PRO A 143 -7.89 16.16 -16.24
C PRO A 143 -7.76 17.37 -17.17
N LYS A 144 -8.78 18.24 -17.19
CA LYS A 144 -8.82 19.43 -18.06
C LYS A 144 -7.59 20.32 -17.85
N GLY A 145 -7.20 20.57 -16.60
CA GLY A 145 -6.03 21.37 -16.26
C GLY A 145 -4.73 20.79 -16.82
N LEU A 146 -4.53 19.48 -16.70
CA LEU A 146 -3.38 18.78 -17.27
C LEU A 146 -3.36 18.89 -18.81
N ARG A 147 -4.52 18.73 -19.46
CA ARG A 147 -4.62 18.88 -20.91
C ARG A 147 -4.24 20.29 -21.36
N THR A 148 -4.76 21.32 -20.68
CA THR A 148 -4.41 22.71 -20.98
C THR A 148 -2.91 22.96 -20.78
N ALA A 149 -2.31 22.44 -19.71
CA ALA A 149 -0.87 22.56 -19.48
C ALA A 149 -0.05 21.91 -20.61
N LEU A 150 -0.42 20.72 -21.06
CA LEU A 150 0.24 20.06 -22.20
C LEU A 150 0.09 20.84 -23.51
N PHE A 151 -1.09 21.41 -23.77
CA PHE A 151 -1.30 22.25 -24.95
C PHE A 151 -0.52 23.55 -24.91
N ASN A 152 -0.35 24.17 -23.74
CA ASN A 152 0.41 25.43 -23.61
C ASN A 152 1.89 25.26 -23.96
N ILE A 153 2.45 24.05 -23.80
CA ILE A 153 3.86 23.75 -24.10
C ILE A 153 4.06 23.05 -25.46
N SER A 154 3.00 22.96 -26.27
CA SER A 154 3.00 22.19 -27.52
C SER A 154 2.45 22.99 -28.69
N SER A 155 2.88 22.69 -29.91
CA SER A 155 2.06 22.92 -31.09
C SER A 155 1.00 21.84 -31.16
N THR A 156 -0.24 22.22 -31.47
CA THR A 156 -1.36 21.28 -31.58
C THR A 156 -1.76 21.14 -33.03
N ASP A 157 -1.96 19.89 -33.44
CA ASP A 157 -2.53 19.54 -34.73
C ASP A 157 -3.76 18.67 -34.42
N PHE A 158 -4.91 19.35 -34.33
CA PHE A 158 -6.26 18.78 -34.25
C PHE A 158 -6.62 17.86 -33.05
N VAL A 159 -7.91 17.86 -32.70
CA VAL A 159 -8.49 16.91 -31.74
C VAL A 159 -9.04 15.73 -32.53
N GLU A 160 -8.36 14.59 -32.50
CA GLU A 160 -8.91 13.35 -33.05
C GLU A 160 -9.86 12.67 -32.05
N ALA A 161 -10.87 11.94 -32.54
CA ALA A 161 -11.71 11.07 -31.73
C ALA A 161 -10.89 10.00 -30.95
N ASN A 162 -9.68 9.71 -31.43
CA ASN A 162 -8.79 8.67 -30.89
C ASN A 162 -7.81 9.17 -29.82
N GLY A 163 -7.75 10.47 -29.55
CA GLY A 163 -6.83 11.06 -28.57
C GLY A 163 -6.43 12.45 -29.03
N ALA A 164 -5.86 13.25 -28.13
CA ALA A 164 -5.25 14.52 -28.49
C ALA A 164 -3.74 14.29 -28.65
N PRO A 165 -3.21 14.21 -29.89
CA PRO A 165 -1.78 14.26 -30.11
C PRO A 165 -1.25 15.69 -29.89
N GLY A 166 0.04 15.81 -29.67
CA GLY A 166 0.74 17.09 -29.66
C GLY A 166 2.23 16.93 -29.89
N VAL A 167 2.87 18.03 -30.27
CA VAL A 167 4.33 18.11 -30.45
C VAL A 167 4.85 19.20 -29.53
N LEU A 168 5.74 18.85 -28.60
CA LEU A 168 6.37 19.83 -27.71
C LEU A 168 7.12 20.86 -28.56
N GLN A 169 7.02 22.14 -28.18
CA GLN A 169 7.77 23.20 -28.86
C GLN A 169 9.28 23.08 -28.63
N SER A 170 9.68 22.51 -27.50
CA SER A 170 11.08 22.23 -27.15
C SER A 170 11.18 21.17 -26.05
N GLY A 171 12.37 20.57 -25.90
CA GLY A 171 12.71 19.71 -24.76
C GLY A 171 12.07 18.31 -24.80
N THR A 172 11.94 17.69 -23.62
CA THR A 172 11.30 16.39 -23.43
C THR A 172 10.35 16.47 -22.25
N LEU A 173 9.33 15.60 -22.26
CA LEU A 173 8.56 15.30 -21.06
C LEU A 173 9.34 14.26 -20.24
N ASP A 174 9.57 14.57 -18.97
CA ASP A 174 10.41 13.73 -18.10
C ASP A 174 9.57 13.03 -17.04
N ASN A 175 8.54 13.70 -16.52
CA ASN A 175 7.62 13.10 -15.56
C ASN A 175 6.22 13.69 -15.68
N ILE A 176 5.20 12.83 -15.64
CA ILE A 176 3.79 13.21 -15.58
C ILE A 176 3.08 12.32 -14.57
N ALA A 177 2.34 12.92 -13.65
CA ALA A 177 1.51 12.22 -12.68
C ALA A 177 0.19 12.96 -12.48
N TRP A 178 -0.90 12.23 -12.25
CA TRP A 178 -2.19 12.86 -11.92
C TRP A 178 -3.09 11.96 -11.09
N HIS A 179 -4.08 12.61 -10.49
CA HIS A 179 -5.22 12.01 -9.83
C HIS A 179 -6.50 12.29 -10.64
N ASP A 180 -7.52 11.43 -10.53
CA ASP A 180 -8.80 11.65 -11.21
C ASP A 180 -9.58 12.86 -10.64
N SER A 181 -9.32 13.23 -9.38
CA SER A 181 -9.85 14.43 -8.73
C SER A 181 -9.33 15.74 -9.31
N GLY A 182 -8.37 15.67 -10.24
CA GLY A 182 -7.85 16.82 -10.97
C GLY A 182 -6.52 17.37 -10.46
N ASN A 183 -5.89 16.72 -9.48
CA ASN A 183 -4.50 17.01 -9.12
C ASN A 183 -3.56 16.49 -10.21
N TRP A 184 -2.53 17.25 -10.58
CA TRP A 184 -1.56 16.81 -11.57
C TRP A 184 -0.22 17.51 -11.42
N TYR A 185 0.79 16.89 -12.01
CA TYR A 185 2.16 17.37 -12.08
C TYR A 185 2.75 17.00 -13.45
N VAL A 186 3.48 17.95 -14.05
CA VAL A 186 4.23 17.80 -15.29
C VAL A 186 5.63 18.37 -15.09
N LYS A 187 6.64 17.58 -15.40
CA LYS A 187 8.03 18.00 -15.54
C LYS A 187 8.43 17.85 -16.98
N ASN A 188 8.92 18.93 -17.57
CA ASN A 188 9.68 18.88 -18.80
C ASN A 188 11.14 19.25 -18.50
N ARG A 189 11.98 19.20 -19.54
CA ARG A 189 13.41 19.50 -19.41
C ARG A 189 13.73 20.89 -18.80
N TYR A 190 12.84 21.86 -18.97
CA TYR A 190 13.08 23.27 -18.65
C TYR A 190 12.23 23.80 -17.48
N ASP A 191 11.12 23.14 -17.17
CA ASP A 191 10.09 23.69 -16.30
C ASP A 191 9.24 22.60 -15.62
N HIS A 192 8.57 23.01 -14.54
CA HIS A 192 7.72 22.21 -13.70
C HIS A 192 6.35 22.87 -13.58
N LEU A 193 5.34 22.27 -14.19
CA LEU A 193 3.95 22.72 -14.13
C LEU A 193 3.18 21.82 -13.18
N ASN A 194 2.35 22.38 -12.32
CA ASN A 194 1.52 21.55 -11.43
C ASN A 194 0.21 22.23 -11.04
N ASN A 195 -0.73 21.41 -10.60
CA ASN A 195 -1.90 21.83 -9.85
C ASN A 195 -2.15 20.79 -8.77
N LEU A 196 -1.69 21.08 -7.56
CA LEU A 196 -1.85 20.21 -6.38
C LEU A 196 -2.91 20.75 -5.41
N VAL A 197 -3.85 21.56 -5.91
CA VAL A 197 -4.89 22.26 -5.11
C VAL A 197 -6.29 21.70 -5.40
N GLY A 198 -6.40 20.51 -5.98
CA GLY A 198 -7.68 19.88 -6.32
C GLY A 198 -8.50 19.46 -5.10
N ARG A 199 -9.77 19.09 -5.33
CA ARG A 199 -10.61 18.47 -4.28
C ARG A 199 -9.96 17.15 -3.82
N GLY A 200 -9.93 16.93 -2.51
CA GLY A 200 -9.25 15.77 -1.89
C GLY A 200 -7.75 15.92 -1.68
N ALA A 201 -7.13 17.04 -2.12
CA ALA A 201 -5.68 17.20 -2.12
C ALA A 201 -5.05 17.70 -0.81
N ARG A 202 -5.80 17.84 0.30
CA ARG A 202 -5.26 18.50 1.51
C ARG A 202 -3.98 17.82 2.02
N VAL A 203 -3.95 16.50 2.04
CA VAL A 203 -2.76 15.75 2.49
C VAL A 203 -1.64 15.82 1.46
N LEU A 204 -1.96 15.71 0.17
CA LEU A 204 -0.99 15.86 -0.93
C LEU A 204 -0.34 17.25 -0.91
N GLN A 205 -1.13 18.30 -0.69
CA GLN A 205 -0.69 19.68 -0.60
C GLN A 205 0.12 19.92 0.68
N GLY A 206 -0.30 19.35 1.81
CA GLY A 206 0.46 19.38 3.06
C GLY A 206 1.85 18.79 2.86
N ALA A 207 1.93 17.54 2.40
CA ALA A 207 3.18 16.88 2.07
C ALA A 207 4.04 17.65 1.05
N TRP A 208 3.41 18.28 0.05
CA TRP A 208 4.13 19.12 -0.89
C TRP A 208 4.74 20.36 -0.23
N LYS A 209 4.02 21.02 0.68
CA LYS A 209 4.56 22.15 1.46
C LYS A 209 5.67 21.69 2.39
N ASP A 210 5.45 20.56 3.08
CA ASP A 210 6.42 19.99 4.02
C ASP A 210 7.74 19.66 3.34
N LEU A 211 7.71 19.16 2.09
CA LEU A 211 8.91 18.85 1.29
C LEU A 211 9.85 20.06 1.15
N TRP A 212 9.29 21.26 1.12
CA TRP A 212 9.99 22.52 0.94
C TRP A 212 10.08 23.37 2.23
N GLY A 213 9.39 22.94 3.30
CA GLY A 213 9.30 23.67 4.56
C GLY A 213 8.81 25.11 4.39
N ASN A 214 9.44 26.03 5.13
CA ASN A 214 9.08 27.45 5.18
C ASN A 214 9.25 28.19 3.85
N GLU A 215 10.02 27.65 2.90
CA GLU A 215 10.24 28.25 1.58
C GLU A 215 8.96 28.29 0.73
N SER A 216 7.93 27.51 1.10
CA SER A 216 6.65 27.44 0.40
C SER A 216 5.57 28.42 0.90
N SER A 217 5.85 29.20 1.95
CA SER A 217 4.83 29.99 2.67
C SER A 217 4.15 31.09 1.85
N GLN A 218 4.74 31.53 0.72
CA GLN A 218 4.16 32.54 -0.17
C GLN A 218 3.35 31.94 -1.35
N GLY A 219 3.16 30.62 -1.41
CA GLY A 219 2.34 29.98 -2.45
C GLY A 219 2.96 29.91 -3.85
N LEU A 220 4.15 30.50 -4.04
CA LEU A 220 5.00 30.33 -5.22
C LEU A 220 6.27 29.61 -4.81
N LEU A 221 6.49 28.41 -5.33
CA LEU A 221 7.78 27.74 -5.19
C LEU A 221 8.83 28.47 -6.01
N LEU A 222 10.00 28.66 -5.41
CA LEU A 222 11.14 29.27 -6.08
C LEU A 222 11.68 28.30 -7.15
N PRO A 223 12.19 28.79 -8.30
CA PRO A 223 12.70 27.94 -9.38
C PRO A 223 13.76 26.93 -8.91
N HIS A 224 14.55 27.25 -7.89
CA HIS A 224 15.57 26.35 -7.36
C HIS A 224 14.95 25.12 -6.66
N CYS A 225 13.80 25.24 -5.99
CA CYS A 225 13.13 24.10 -5.36
C CYS A 225 12.82 23.02 -6.39
N TYR A 226 12.28 23.42 -7.55
CA TYR A 226 12.00 22.50 -8.64
C TYR A 226 13.25 21.83 -9.22
N ALA A 227 14.38 22.54 -9.27
CA ALA A 227 15.65 21.97 -9.69
C ALA A 227 16.13 20.85 -8.76
N GLU A 228 15.72 20.85 -7.49
CA GLU A 228 15.99 19.76 -6.53
C GLU A 228 15.03 18.59 -6.66
N LEU A 229 13.90 18.73 -7.35
CA LEU A 229 12.89 17.68 -7.44
C LEU A 229 13.29 16.62 -8.48
N ALA A 230 13.57 15.41 -8.00
CA ALA A 230 13.91 14.27 -8.87
C ALA A 230 12.63 13.69 -9.50
N TYR A 231 11.65 13.33 -8.66
CA TYR A 231 10.49 12.55 -9.09
C TYR A 231 9.22 12.83 -8.29
N VAL A 232 8.09 12.62 -8.94
CA VAL A 232 6.73 12.77 -8.40
C VAL A 232 5.88 11.61 -8.89
N ALA A 233 5.20 10.92 -8.00
CA ALA A 233 4.19 9.93 -8.31
C ALA A 233 2.89 10.25 -7.58
N ILE A 234 1.77 10.16 -8.29
CA ILE A 234 0.41 10.36 -7.76
C ILE A 234 -0.40 9.14 -8.19
N ASN A 235 -1.02 8.44 -7.24
CA ASN A 235 -1.80 7.25 -7.56
C ASN A 235 -3.15 7.63 -8.16
N ALA A 236 -3.25 7.58 -9.48
CA ALA A 236 -4.49 7.87 -10.21
C ALA A 236 -5.70 6.98 -9.83
N HIS A 237 -5.48 5.86 -9.13
CA HIS A 237 -6.51 4.90 -8.70
C HIS A 237 -6.81 4.99 -7.20
N SER A 238 -6.17 5.90 -6.46
CA SER A 238 -6.49 6.12 -5.04
C SER A 238 -7.92 6.65 -4.91
N PRO A 239 -8.73 6.18 -3.95
CA PRO A 239 -10.08 6.72 -3.76
C PRO A 239 -10.10 8.19 -3.35
N THR A 240 -9.08 8.64 -2.60
CA THR A 240 -9.04 9.99 -2.02
C THR A 240 -7.97 10.88 -2.65
N GLY A 241 -7.05 10.32 -3.44
CA GLY A 241 -5.81 10.98 -3.85
C GLY A 241 -4.76 11.05 -2.74
N GLY A 242 -4.95 10.28 -1.65
CA GLY A 242 -4.06 10.23 -0.51
C GLY A 242 -2.79 9.39 -0.72
N THR A 243 -2.65 8.70 -1.86
CA THR A 243 -1.45 7.91 -2.17
C THR A 243 -0.54 8.62 -3.19
N PHE A 244 0.69 8.92 -2.76
CA PHE A 244 1.67 9.70 -3.55
C PHE A 244 3.09 9.49 -3.04
N ALA A 245 4.07 9.93 -3.83
CA ALA A 245 5.47 10.00 -3.42
C ALA A 245 6.20 11.15 -4.12
N PHE A 246 7.02 11.88 -3.38
CA PHE A 246 7.88 12.95 -3.84
C PHE A 246 9.32 12.65 -3.44
N PHE A 247 10.25 12.75 -4.39
CA PHE A 247 11.67 12.52 -4.16
C PHE A 247 12.47 13.72 -4.62
N LYS A 248 13.36 14.22 -3.76
CA LYS A 248 14.41 15.15 -4.16
C LYS A 248 15.59 14.40 -4.78
N LYS A 249 16.44 15.14 -5.47
CA LYS A 249 17.71 14.69 -5.99
C LYS A 249 18.67 14.38 -4.84
N ILE A 250 19.48 13.35 -5.02
CA ILE A 250 20.55 12.95 -4.13
C ILE A 250 21.67 14.01 -4.19
N ARG A 251 22.19 14.40 -3.02
CA ARG A 251 23.28 15.39 -2.89
C ARG A 251 24.41 14.80 -2.07
N ASP A 252 25.64 15.04 -2.51
CA ASP A 252 26.86 14.94 -1.70
C ASP A 252 27.00 13.66 -0.84
N GLY A 253 26.60 12.50 -1.37
CA GLY A 253 26.68 11.21 -0.67
C GLY A 253 25.59 10.96 0.38
N HIS A 254 24.62 11.86 0.53
CA HIS A 254 23.45 11.66 1.36
C HIS A 254 22.38 10.82 0.66
N GLU A 255 21.54 10.13 1.43
CA GLU A 255 20.36 9.47 0.87
C GLU A 255 19.34 10.50 0.36
N ALA A 256 18.52 10.10 -0.62
CA ALA A 256 17.48 10.97 -1.17
C ALA A 256 16.48 11.39 -0.10
N GLU A 257 16.16 12.68 -0.06
CA GLU A 257 15.05 13.18 0.72
C GLU A 257 13.73 12.85 0.03
N PHE A 258 12.73 12.44 0.80
CA PHE A 258 11.42 12.12 0.25
C PHE A 258 10.28 12.37 1.24
N ILE A 259 9.09 12.52 0.67
CA ILE A 259 7.82 12.43 1.39
C ILE A 259 6.90 11.52 0.58
N LEU A 260 6.33 10.51 1.22
CA LEU A 260 5.41 9.59 0.59
C LEU A 260 4.27 9.20 1.53
N ARG A 261 3.19 8.70 0.94
CA ARG A 261 2.05 8.15 1.67
C ARG A 261 1.41 7.06 0.83
N PHE A 262 1.08 5.93 1.46
CA PHE A 262 0.28 4.85 0.86
C PHE A 262 -0.98 4.67 1.71
N GLU A 263 -2.13 5.09 1.22
CA GLU A 263 -3.38 5.03 1.99
C GLU A 263 -3.72 3.58 2.38
N PRO A 264 -4.14 3.31 3.64
CA PRO A 264 -4.56 4.25 4.69
C PRO A 264 -3.45 4.76 5.62
N GLU A 265 -2.18 4.46 5.35
CA GLU A 265 -1.06 4.82 6.22
C GLU A 265 -0.85 6.34 6.32
N ASP A 266 -0.13 6.74 7.36
CA ASP A 266 0.30 8.13 7.56
C ASP A 266 1.39 8.53 6.57
N VAL A 267 1.64 9.84 6.49
CA VAL A 267 2.73 10.38 5.69
C VAL A 267 4.06 9.95 6.31
N VAL A 268 4.91 9.28 5.51
CA VAL A 268 6.29 8.98 5.87
C VAL A 268 7.19 10.00 5.22
N SER A 269 8.04 10.62 6.03
CA SER A 269 8.95 11.68 5.60
C SER A 269 10.38 11.32 5.99
N ARG A 270 11.31 11.59 5.08
CA ARG A 270 12.75 11.62 5.33
C ARG A 270 13.28 12.93 4.80
N LEU A 271 13.12 13.98 5.59
CA LEU A 271 13.77 15.26 5.37
C LEU A 271 14.88 15.39 6.41
N HIS A 272 16.04 15.88 5.98
CA HIS A 272 17.04 16.32 6.94
C HIS A 272 16.48 17.58 7.60
N GLU A 273 16.34 17.54 8.93
CA GLU A 273 16.11 18.78 9.67
C GLU A 273 17.26 19.72 9.30
N LYS A 274 16.93 20.87 8.70
CA LYS A 274 17.87 21.97 8.60
C LYS A 274 18.25 22.27 10.04
N GLN A 275 19.42 21.80 10.47
CA GLN A 275 20.06 22.28 11.68
C GLN A 275 20.36 23.75 11.40
N ASP A 276 19.38 24.61 11.65
CA ASP A 276 19.54 26.04 11.53
C ASP A 276 20.64 26.42 12.52
N ALA A 277 21.81 26.71 11.95
CA ALA A 277 22.97 27.17 12.65
C ALA A 277 22.67 28.54 13.25
N LEU A 278 22.20 28.55 14.49
CA LEU A 278 22.50 29.62 15.43
C LEU A 278 23.56 29.10 16.40
N PRO A 279 24.83 29.53 16.25
CA PRO A 279 25.88 29.20 17.20
C PRO A 279 25.75 30.12 18.41
N GLU A 280 24.94 29.77 19.40
CA GLU A 280 25.08 30.34 20.74
C GLU A 280 25.21 29.25 21.79
N MET A 281 26.48 29.00 22.14
CA MET A 281 27.00 28.48 23.40
C MET A 281 26.07 27.57 24.21
N ARG A 282 26.18 26.25 24.00
CA ARG A 282 26.11 25.32 25.14
C ARG A 282 27.18 24.24 25.01
N GLU A 283 27.90 24.11 26.12
CA GLU A 283 29.06 23.28 26.30
C GLU A 283 28.80 21.80 26.02
N GLU A 284 29.86 21.22 25.49
CA GLU A 284 30.13 19.82 25.20
C GLU A 284 29.61 18.87 26.28
N THR A 285 28.64 18.02 25.89
CA THR A 285 28.67 16.61 26.33
C THR A 285 28.40 15.70 25.14
N SER A 286 29.46 14.98 24.80
CA SER A 286 29.55 13.94 23.78
C SER A 286 28.52 12.82 23.94
N ARG A 287 27.92 12.36 22.84
CA ARG A 287 27.91 10.94 22.39
C ARG A 287 27.01 10.68 21.15
N ALA A 288 27.60 9.93 20.22
CA ALA A 288 27.02 9.02 19.23
C ALA A 288 25.91 9.52 18.29
N SER A 289 26.27 9.62 17.01
CA SER A 289 25.38 9.84 15.87
C SER A 289 24.36 8.70 15.74
N GLY A 290 23.20 8.86 16.37
CA GLY A 290 21.99 8.13 16.03
C GLY A 290 21.30 8.83 14.87
N GLN A 291 21.08 8.09 13.78
CA GLN A 291 20.14 8.46 12.73
C GLN A 291 18.76 8.55 13.39
N VAL A 292 18.32 9.78 13.69
CA VAL A 292 16.98 10.05 14.21
C VAL A 292 16.02 9.90 13.04
N VAL A 293 15.53 8.67 12.83
CA VAL A 293 14.17 8.52 12.34
C VAL A 293 13.31 9.12 13.44
N SER A 294 12.72 10.29 13.18
CA SER A 294 11.66 10.85 14.01
C SER A 294 10.47 9.90 13.93
N VAL A 295 10.52 8.83 14.72
CA VAL A 295 9.35 8.06 15.11
C VAL A 295 8.44 9.07 15.83
N PRO A 296 7.21 9.30 15.35
CA PRO A 296 6.31 10.22 16.01
C PRO A 296 6.19 9.87 17.49
N LYS A 297 6.48 10.82 18.37
CA LYS A 297 6.33 10.71 19.83
C LYS A 297 4.86 10.68 20.30
N ASN A 298 3.94 10.23 19.45
CA ASN A 298 2.55 9.96 19.80
C ASN A 298 2.06 8.76 18.99
N LEU A 299 2.49 7.56 19.41
CA LEU A 299 2.02 6.27 18.92
C LEU A 299 1.09 5.61 19.97
N GLU A 300 0.13 6.37 20.49
CA GLU A 300 -1.00 5.79 21.26
C GLU A 300 -2.15 5.31 20.35
N GLY A 301 -1.94 5.29 19.03
CA GLY A 301 -2.84 4.63 18.08
C GLY A 301 -2.43 3.17 17.88
N LEU A 302 -2.94 2.29 18.75
CA LEU A 302 -3.06 0.82 18.62
C LEU A 302 -2.38 0.20 17.38
N GLN A 303 -1.05 0.08 17.41
CA GLN A 303 -0.38 -0.92 16.58
C GLN A 303 -0.68 -2.27 17.21
N VAL A 304 -1.55 -3.05 16.55
CA VAL A 304 -1.86 -4.42 16.94
C VAL A 304 -0.56 -5.21 16.93
N PHE A 305 -0.02 -5.45 18.12
CA PHE A 305 1.15 -6.29 18.25
C PHE A 305 0.70 -7.74 18.28
N GLN A 306 1.37 -8.56 17.49
CA GLN A 306 1.12 -9.99 17.47
C GLN A 306 2.12 -10.65 18.44
N TRP A 307 1.75 -11.69 19.19
CA TRP A 307 2.74 -12.43 20.00
C TRP A 307 3.29 -13.61 19.20
N ALA A 308 4.55 -13.97 19.39
CA ALA A 308 5.12 -15.21 18.88
C ALA A 308 6.00 -15.87 19.94
N ILE A 309 6.31 -17.16 19.76
CA ILE A 309 7.24 -17.88 20.63
C ILE A 309 8.49 -18.22 19.84
N SER A 310 9.66 -17.93 20.38
CA SER A 310 10.92 -18.30 19.75
C SER A 310 11.08 -19.81 19.71
N LYS A 311 11.38 -20.38 18.54
CA LYS A 311 11.66 -21.82 18.35
C LYS A 311 13.11 -22.18 18.69
N HIS A 312 13.99 -21.19 18.78
CA HIS A 312 15.43 -21.39 18.91
C HIS A 312 16.04 -20.42 19.94
N THR A 313 17.24 -20.75 20.43
CA THR A 313 18.05 -19.88 21.29
C THR A 313 19.17 -19.29 20.43
N GLY A 314 19.45 -18.00 20.58
CA GLY A 314 20.45 -17.28 19.80
C GLY A 314 19.83 -16.22 18.88
N ARG A 315 20.60 -15.87 17.85
CA ARG A 315 20.19 -15.05 16.70
C ARG A 315 20.02 -15.93 15.47
N SER A 316 19.17 -15.52 14.53
CA SER A 316 19.00 -16.18 13.22
C SER A 316 20.32 -16.27 12.46
N HIS A 317 21.10 -15.19 12.51
CA HIS A 317 22.47 -15.09 12.05
C HIS A 317 23.36 -14.67 13.22
N ALA A 318 24.18 -15.59 13.71
CA ALA A 318 24.99 -15.41 14.94
C ALA A 318 25.94 -14.20 14.91
N LYS A 319 26.34 -13.72 13.72
CA LYS A 319 27.27 -12.60 13.56
C LYS A 319 26.58 -11.23 13.44
N ASP A 320 25.28 -11.22 13.21
CA ASP A 320 24.56 -9.99 12.89
C ASP A 320 24.08 -9.33 14.18
N SER A 321 24.52 -8.11 14.43
CA SER A 321 24.21 -7.35 15.66
C SER A 321 22.82 -6.72 15.66
N TRP A 322 22.18 -6.64 14.49
CA TRP A 322 20.84 -6.10 14.34
C TRP A 322 19.74 -7.11 14.70
N GLU A 323 20.07 -8.41 14.76
CA GLU A 323 19.12 -9.43 15.16
C GLU A 323 18.97 -9.57 16.66
N LEU A 324 17.74 -9.87 17.08
CA LEU A 324 17.44 -10.05 18.49
C LEU A 324 17.93 -11.42 18.96
N ASP A 325 18.69 -11.43 20.05
CA ASP A 325 19.10 -12.66 20.72
C ASP A 325 17.93 -13.18 21.58
N LEU A 326 17.40 -14.35 21.21
CA LEU A 326 16.23 -14.96 21.82
C LEU A 326 16.59 -16.23 22.60
N LYS A 327 15.74 -16.63 23.54
CA LYS A 327 15.77 -17.98 24.13
C LYS A 327 14.66 -18.84 23.52
N LYS A 328 14.93 -20.13 23.27
CA LYS A 328 13.88 -21.06 22.83
C LYS A 328 12.74 -21.08 23.87
N GLY A 329 11.50 -20.96 23.40
CA GLY A 329 10.30 -20.82 24.22
C GLY A 329 10.03 -19.39 24.69
N GLU A 330 10.89 -18.42 24.38
CA GLU A 330 10.69 -17.03 24.77
C GLU A 330 9.55 -16.41 23.97
N ARG A 331 8.60 -15.83 24.70
CA ARG A 331 7.50 -15.08 24.12
C ARG A 331 8.00 -13.69 23.72
N VAL A 332 7.76 -13.31 22.47
CA VAL A 332 8.18 -12.04 21.87
C VAL A 332 6.98 -11.30 21.27
N LYS A 333 6.99 -9.98 21.41
CA LYS A 333 5.96 -9.08 20.90
C LYS A 333 6.36 -8.60 19.52
N ILE A 334 5.64 -9.01 18.49
CA ILE A 334 5.83 -8.56 17.12
C ILE A 334 5.32 -7.13 17.00
N LEU A 335 6.23 -6.20 16.72
CA LEU A 335 5.92 -4.79 16.54
C LEU A 335 5.60 -4.48 15.07
N LYS A 336 6.28 -5.14 14.12
CA LYS A 336 6.10 -4.86 12.69
C LYS A 336 6.53 -6.02 11.79
N TYR A 337 5.79 -6.27 10.72
CA TYR A 337 6.20 -7.14 9.62
C TYR A 337 6.87 -6.33 8.51
N PHE A 338 7.99 -6.82 7.96
CA PHE A 338 8.79 -6.09 6.98
C PHE A 338 8.95 -6.81 5.64
N GLY A 339 8.19 -7.89 5.41
CA GLY A 339 8.35 -8.71 4.21
C GLY A 339 9.47 -9.75 4.35
N ASN A 340 9.56 -10.65 3.38
CA ASN A 340 10.54 -11.75 3.35
C ASN A 340 10.60 -12.54 4.66
N ASP A 341 9.43 -12.73 5.30
CA ASP A 341 9.34 -13.46 6.56
C ASP A 341 10.15 -12.81 7.71
N TRP A 342 10.53 -11.52 7.63
CA TRP A 342 11.18 -10.79 8.72
C TRP A 342 10.20 -9.99 9.57
N PHE A 343 10.42 -10.06 10.87
CA PHE A 343 9.64 -9.35 11.88
C PHE A 343 10.57 -8.51 12.76
N PHE A 344 10.11 -7.30 13.10
CA PHE A 344 10.69 -6.50 14.16
C PHE A 344 9.93 -6.81 15.44
N VAL A 345 10.65 -7.24 16.48
CA VAL A 345 10.05 -7.78 17.70
C VAL A 345 10.70 -7.18 18.94
N GLU A 346 9.96 -7.20 20.05
CA GLU A 346 10.40 -6.86 21.40
C GLU A 346 10.40 -8.14 22.25
N ASN A 347 11.51 -8.46 22.90
CA ASN A 347 11.55 -9.59 23.84
C ASN A 347 11.07 -9.16 25.24
N ARG A 348 10.98 -10.11 26.18
CA ARG A 348 10.55 -9.84 27.57
C ARG A 348 11.48 -8.90 28.36
N ARG A 349 12.70 -8.62 27.86
CA ARG A 349 13.65 -7.66 28.46
C ARG A 349 13.41 -6.24 27.94
N GLY A 350 12.45 -6.03 27.03
CA GLY A 350 12.23 -4.76 26.35
C GLY A 350 13.27 -4.46 25.26
N GLU A 351 14.09 -5.45 24.89
CA GLU A 351 15.06 -5.30 23.81
C GLU A 351 14.34 -5.51 22.47
N ASN A 352 14.61 -4.62 21.52
CA ASN A 352 14.04 -4.69 20.18
C ASN A 352 15.07 -5.20 19.19
N GLY A 353 14.62 -5.99 18.23
CA GLY A 353 15.47 -6.42 17.14
C GLY A 353 14.73 -7.26 16.12
N TRP A 354 15.47 -7.73 15.13
CA TRP A 354 14.91 -8.44 14.00
C TRP A 354 14.97 -9.95 14.19
N VAL A 355 13.91 -10.63 13.77
CA VAL A 355 13.77 -12.08 13.86
C VAL A 355 13.08 -12.62 12.61
N HIS A 356 13.66 -13.65 12.01
CA HIS A 356 13.08 -14.33 10.86
C HIS A 356 11.93 -15.25 11.30
N LYS A 357 10.89 -15.45 10.47
CA LYS A 357 9.73 -16.33 10.73
C LYS A 357 10.13 -17.75 11.05
N ALA A 358 11.21 -18.23 10.43
CA ALA A 358 11.76 -19.55 10.70
C ALA A 358 12.16 -19.73 12.17
N TRP A 359 12.34 -18.65 12.93
CA TRP A 359 12.63 -18.63 14.36
C TRP A 359 11.42 -18.40 15.25
N LEU A 360 10.28 -18.09 14.66
CA LEU A 360 9.05 -17.78 15.37
C LEU A 360 8.03 -18.89 15.16
N ASP A 361 7.40 -19.29 16.26
CA ASP A 361 6.21 -20.12 16.27
C ASP A 361 5.00 -19.23 16.50
N PHE A 362 4.14 -19.20 15.49
CA PHE A 362 2.84 -18.54 15.53
C PHE A 362 1.72 -19.58 15.77
N GLN A 363 2.03 -20.86 15.99
CA GLN A 363 1.00 -21.91 16.15
C GLN A 363 0.41 -21.96 17.56
N GLN A 364 1.05 -21.35 18.56
CA GLN A 364 0.43 -21.03 19.85
C GLN A 364 -0.27 -19.65 19.84
N MET A 365 -0.82 -19.24 18.69
CA MET A 365 -1.86 -18.20 18.65
C MET A 365 -3.09 -18.75 19.35
N ILE A 366 -3.13 -18.66 20.67
CA ILE A 366 -4.40 -18.39 21.33
C ILE A 366 -4.74 -16.97 20.86
N PRO A 367 -5.73 -16.76 19.98
CA PRO A 367 -6.18 -15.40 19.66
C PRO A 367 -6.54 -14.73 20.97
N HIS A 368 -5.92 -13.57 21.18
CA HIS A 368 -6.06 -12.70 22.35
C HIS A 368 -6.33 -13.43 23.68
N VAL A 369 -5.27 -13.66 24.47
CA VAL A 369 -5.43 -14.14 25.86
C VAL A 369 -6.25 -13.15 26.70
N ASP A 370 -6.34 -11.89 26.27
CA ASP A 370 -7.19 -10.88 26.89
C ASP A 370 -8.45 -10.60 26.03
N PRO A 371 -9.64 -11.03 26.48
CA PRO A 371 -10.91 -10.71 25.83
C PRO A 371 -11.12 -9.20 25.61
N GLN A 372 -10.60 -8.34 26.49
CA GLN A 372 -10.80 -6.89 26.40
C GLN A 372 -10.08 -6.28 25.20
N GLU A 373 -8.83 -6.68 24.98
CA GLU A 373 -8.06 -6.31 23.79
C GLU A 373 -8.72 -6.84 22.51
N ALA A 374 -9.17 -8.10 22.54
CA ALA A 374 -9.87 -8.73 21.42
C ALA A 374 -11.11 -7.94 21.00
N TYR A 375 -11.93 -7.56 21.98
CA TYR A 375 -13.16 -6.82 21.77
C TYR A 375 -12.91 -5.41 21.24
N THR A 376 -11.89 -4.74 21.78
CA THR A 376 -11.46 -3.41 21.33
C THR A 376 -11.09 -3.46 19.85
N GLN A 377 -10.26 -4.44 19.47
CA GLN A 377 -9.82 -4.61 18.10
C GLN A 377 -10.98 -5.00 17.16
N PHE A 378 -11.84 -5.93 17.59
CA PHE A 378 -13.06 -6.29 16.87
C PHE A 378 -13.93 -5.06 16.58
N THR A 379 -14.14 -4.20 17.57
CA THR A 379 -14.96 -2.99 17.41
C THR A 379 -14.35 -2.01 16.40
N VAL A 380 -13.04 -1.75 16.50
CA VAL A 380 -12.32 -0.87 15.58
C VAL A 380 -12.41 -1.37 14.14
N ASP A 381 -12.15 -2.65 13.91
CA ASP A 381 -12.16 -3.24 12.58
C ASP A 381 -13.57 -3.28 11.97
N VAL A 382 -14.58 -3.66 12.76
CA VAL A 382 -15.98 -3.68 12.32
C VAL A 382 -16.45 -2.27 11.98
N GLU A 383 -16.15 -1.27 12.80
CA GLU A 383 -16.51 0.11 12.50
C GLU A 383 -15.84 0.63 11.23
N LYS A 384 -14.54 0.38 11.08
CA LYS A 384 -13.78 0.78 9.89
C LYS A 384 -14.36 0.13 8.64
N MET A 385 -14.67 -1.15 8.70
CA MET A 385 -15.28 -1.91 7.62
C MET A 385 -16.67 -1.35 7.24
N LEU A 386 -17.54 -1.11 8.22
CA LEU A 386 -18.89 -0.60 7.97
C LEU A 386 -18.87 0.85 7.45
N LYS A 387 -17.94 1.70 7.92
CA LYS A 387 -17.77 3.09 7.45
C LYS A 387 -17.27 3.17 6.01
N ALA A 388 -16.35 2.28 5.62
CA ALA A 388 -15.81 2.26 4.25
C ALA A 388 -16.89 1.92 3.21
N GLY A 389 -17.85 1.05 3.58
CA GLY A 389 -18.80 0.48 2.63
C GLY A 389 -18.12 -0.38 1.56
N ASN A 390 -18.90 -0.82 0.58
CA ASN A 390 -18.43 -1.67 -0.51
C ASN A 390 -17.62 -2.91 -0.07
N ILE A 391 -18.07 -3.56 1.00
CA ILE A 391 -17.40 -4.70 1.62
C ILE A 391 -17.37 -5.88 0.64
N CYS A 392 -16.18 -6.42 0.37
CA CYS A 392 -15.97 -7.57 -0.52
C CYS A 392 -15.59 -8.86 0.23
N SER A 393 -15.31 -8.78 1.53
CA SER A 393 -14.88 -9.91 2.37
C SER A 393 -15.42 -9.77 3.79
N PHE A 394 -15.80 -10.90 4.41
CA PHE A 394 -16.25 -10.92 5.80
C PHE A 394 -15.04 -10.94 6.75
N PRO A 395 -15.08 -10.24 7.90
CA PRO A 395 -13.98 -10.27 8.86
C PRO A 395 -13.79 -11.69 9.39
N ASP A 396 -12.54 -12.11 9.51
CA ASP A 396 -12.18 -13.42 10.06
C ASP A 396 -12.29 -13.37 11.59
N LEU A 397 -13.45 -13.80 12.11
CA LEU A 397 -13.77 -13.67 13.52
C LEU A 397 -12.85 -14.50 14.43
N SER A 398 -12.25 -15.56 13.88
CA SER A 398 -11.30 -16.42 14.60
C SER A 398 -10.02 -15.70 15.00
N ARG A 399 -9.71 -14.56 14.35
CA ARG A 399 -8.59 -13.69 14.72
C ARG A 399 -8.83 -12.94 16.02
N TYR A 400 -10.09 -12.65 16.35
CA TYR A 400 -10.44 -11.97 17.59
C TYR A 400 -10.59 -12.96 18.73
N MET A 401 -11.27 -14.09 18.50
CA MET A 401 -11.52 -15.06 19.56
C MET A 401 -11.70 -16.49 19.03
N SER A 402 -11.01 -17.45 19.64
CA SER A 402 -11.18 -18.88 19.35
C SER A 402 -10.95 -19.77 20.59
N ALA A 403 -11.11 -19.19 21.79
CA ALA A 403 -10.81 -19.83 23.08
C ALA A 403 -11.59 -21.13 23.38
N CYS A 404 -12.76 -21.34 22.77
CA CYS A 404 -13.57 -22.52 23.03
C CYS A 404 -12.92 -23.80 22.50
N THR A 405 -12.57 -24.70 23.41
CA THR A 405 -11.99 -26.02 23.12
C THR A 405 -13.02 -27.15 23.14
N LYS A 406 -14.31 -26.86 23.35
CA LYS A 406 -15.36 -27.89 23.40
C LYS A 406 -15.46 -28.61 22.05
N ASP A 407 -15.35 -29.93 22.05
CA ASP A 407 -15.37 -30.75 20.83
C ASP A 407 -16.62 -30.55 19.97
N ALA A 408 -17.78 -30.33 20.62
CA ALA A 408 -19.04 -30.03 19.95
C ALA A 408 -18.99 -28.76 19.08
N CYS A 409 -18.06 -27.83 19.35
CA CYS A 409 -17.86 -26.61 18.57
C CYS A 409 -16.85 -26.80 17.42
N SER A 410 -16.06 -27.88 17.41
CA SER A 410 -14.98 -28.10 16.43
C SER A 410 -15.48 -28.13 14.97
N PRO A 411 -16.59 -28.81 14.63
CA PRO A 411 -17.10 -28.83 13.25
C PRO A 411 -17.44 -27.43 12.73
N LEU A 412 -18.08 -26.61 13.58
CA LEU A 412 -18.47 -25.24 13.22
C LEU A 412 -17.26 -24.32 12.99
N LYS A 413 -16.19 -24.49 13.79
CA LYS A 413 -14.96 -23.70 13.66
C LYS A 413 -14.14 -24.09 12.42
N LYS A 414 -14.17 -25.37 12.02
CA LYS A 414 -13.38 -25.89 10.89
C LYS A 414 -14.01 -25.61 9.53
N ASP A 415 -15.31 -25.32 9.47
CA ASP A 415 -15.98 -24.98 8.22
C ASP A 415 -15.54 -23.60 7.72
N THR A 416 -14.79 -23.57 6.61
CA THR A 416 -14.30 -22.35 5.96
C THR A 416 -15.41 -21.45 5.42
N HIS A 417 -16.62 -21.99 5.23
CA HIS A 417 -17.80 -21.23 4.83
C HIS A 417 -18.48 -20.55 6.02
N CYS A 418 -18.23 -21.01 7.25
CA CYS A 418 -18.75 -20.42 8.47
C CYS A 418 -17.92 -19.20 8.93
N LEU A 419 -18.14 -18.83 10.20
CA LEU A 419 -17.54 -17.66 10.86
C LEU A 419 -16.17 -17.94 11.47
N GLY A 420 -15.76 -19.21 11.55
CA GLY A 420 -14.53 -19.62 12.25
C GLY A 420 -14.62 -19.54 13.78
N ILE A 421 -15.78 -19.16 14.33
CA ILE A 421 -16.04 -19.06 15.77
C ILE A 421 -17.34 -19.75 16.16
N CYS A 422 -17.46 -20.14 17.42
CA CYS A 422 -18.71 -20.64 18.00
C CYS A 422 -19.36 -19.63 18.96
N ILE A 423 -20.52 -19.99 19.50
CA ILE A 423 -21.25 -19.17 20.48
C ILE A 423 -20.43 -18.86 21.73
N HIS A 424 -19.60 -19.80 22.20
CA HIS A 424 -18.75 -19.61 23.38
C HIS A 424 -17.59 -18.64 23.09
N ASP A 425 -17.04 -18.66 21.88
CA ASP A 425 -16.02 -17.66 21.49
C ASP A 425 -16.66 -16.28 21.38
N LEU A 426 -17.85 -16.18 20.79
CA LEU A 426 -18.56 -14.90 20.70
C LEU A 426 -18.92 -14.38 22.11
N HIS A 427 -19.36 -15.25 23.02
CA HIS A 427 -19.59 -14.90 24.41
C HIS A 427 -18.32 -14.32 25.05
N GLU A 428 -17.20 -15.03 24.96
CA GLU A 428 -15.93 -14.59 25.53
C GLU A 428 -15.48 -13.24 24.95
N LEU A 429 -15.57 -13.10 23.61
CA LEU A 429 -15.28 -11.84 22.93
C LEU A 429 -16.16 -10.70 23.46
N MET A 430 -17.46 -10.94 23.66
CA MET A 430 -18.39 -9.94 24.16
C MET A 430 -18.16 -9.61 25.65
N CYS A 431 -17.75 -10.57 26.47
CA CYS A 431 -17.33 -10.32 27.87
C CYS A 431 -16.15 -9.33 27.94
N GLY A 432 -15.28 -9.33 26.93
CA GLY A 432 -14.20 -8.36 26.78
C GLY A 432 -14.65 -6.90 26.71
N SER A 433 -15.92 -6.63 26.41
CA SER A 433 -16.44 -5.26 26.42
C SER A 433 -16.45 -4.60 27.80
N GLY A 434 -16.40 -5.38 28.88
CA GLY A 434 -16.67 -4.92 30.24
C GLY A 434 -18.15 -4.62 30.52
N GLU A 435 -19.00 -4.62 29.49
CA GLU A 435 -20.43 -4.31 29.53
C GLU A 435 -21.22 -5.41 28.81
N TYR A 436 -21.18 -6.62 29.39
CA TYR A 436 -21.91 -7.78 28.87
C TYR A 436 -23.35 -7.81 29.36
N ASP A 437 -24.22 -7.03 28.71
CA ASP A 437 -25.65 -6.97 29.01
C ASP A 437 -26.53 -7.12 27.76
N LEU A 438 -27.84 -7.26 27.99
CA LEU A 438 -28.83 -7.49 26.94
C LEU A 438 -28.93 -6.33 25.94
N ASP A 439 -28.78 -5.08 26.40
CA ASP A 439 -28.89 -3.90 25.54
C ASP A 439 -27.67 -3.76 24.63
N ARG A 440 -26.49 -4.06 25.15
CA ARG A 440 -25.26 -4.17 24.36
C ARG A 440 -25.38 -5.24 23.29
N LEU A 441 -25.87 -6.44 23.64
CA LEU A 441 -26.08 -7.51 22.66
C LEU A 441 -27.10 -7.13 21.58
N LYS A 442 -28.19 -6.43 21.95
CA LYS A 442 -29.17 -5.90 20.97
C LYS A 442 -28.53 -4.91 20.01
N MET A 443 -27.70 -3.99 20.52
CA MET A 443 -26.98 -3.02 19.69
C MET A 443 -26.04 -3.70 18.71
N GLU A 444 -25.22 -4.65 19.17
CA GLU A 444 -24.31 -5.39 18.29
C GLU A 444 -25.10 -6.24 17.27
N ARG A 445 -26.12 -6.98 17.72
CA ARG A 445 -27.01 -7.74 16.83
C ARG A 445 -27.60 -6.88 15.72
N HIS A 446 -28.02 -5.66 16.03
CA HIS A 446 -28.60 -4.75 15.05
C HIS A 446 -27.59 -4.32 13.96
N LYS A 447 -26.29 -4.25 14.26
CA LYS A 447 -25.24 -4.00 13.24
C LYS A 447 -25.15 -5.15 12.24
N TRP A 448 -25.37 -6.38 12.70
CA TRP A 448 -25.26 -7.61 11.91
C TRP A 448 -26.57 -8.05 11.24
N HIS A 449 -27.63 -7.25 11.30
CA HIS A 449 -28.88 -7.57 10.61
C HIS A 449 -28.62 -7.80 9.11
N PRO A 450 -29.01 -8.94 8.52
CA PRO A 450 -28.60 -9.36 7.17
C PRO A 450 -28.91 -8.28 6.13
N ASP A 451 -30.12 -7.73 6.13
CA ASP A 451 -30.54 -6.72 5.15
C ASP A 451 -29.85 -5.37 5.35
N LYS A 452 -29.46 -5.04 6.58
CA LYS A 452 -28.73 -3.80 6.88
C LYS A 452 -27.28 -3.96 6.46
N PHE A 453 -26.67 -5.10 6.81
CA PHE A 453 -25.30 -5.45 6.46
C PHE A 453 -25.10 -5.51 4.93
N ALA A 454 -26.03 -6.12 4.20
CA ALA A 454 -26.00 -6.25 2.74
C ALA A 454 -25.93 -4.90 1.99
N ARG A 455 -26.38 -3.80 2.61
CA ARG A 455 -26.28 -2.43 2.04
C ARG A 455 -24.85 -1.92 2.03
N TYR A 456 -24.02 -2.40 2.95
CA TYR A 456 -22.60 -2.07 2.99
C TYR A 456 -21.77 -2.97 2.06
N CYS A 457 -22.34 -4.04 1.50
CA CYS A 457 -21.60 -5.01 0.69
C CYS A 457 -21.55 -4.63 -0.80
N HIS A 458 -20.43 -4.97 -1.45
CA HIS A 458 -20.32 -4.93 -2.91
C HIS A 458 -21.38 -5.86 -3.54
N PRO A 459 -22.05 -5.47 -4.65
CA PRO A 459 -23.09 -6.27 -5.29
C PRO A 459 -22.68 -7.74 -5.54
N ASP A 460 -21.48 -7.95 -6.08
CA ASP A 460 -20.95 -9.29 -6.43
C ASP A 460 -20.70 -10.22 -5.22
N HIS A 461 -20.58 -9.65 -4.02
CA HIS A 461 -20.31 -10.41 -2.79
C HIS A 461 -21.50 -10.38 -1.82
N ARG A 462 -22.58 -9.68 -2.17
CA ARG A 462 -23.67 -9.35 -1.26
C ARG A 462 -24.33 -10.58 -0.64
N ASP A 463 -24.68 -11.58 -1.44
CA ASP A 463 -25.41 -12.75 -0.93
C ASP A 463 -24.55 -13.59 0.03
N THR A 464 -23.30 -13.88 -0.35
CA THR A 464 -22.37 -14.62 0.51
C THR A 464 -22.06 -13.89 1.81
N LEU A 465 -21.88 -12.56 1.76
CA LEU A 465 -21.61 -11.77 2.96
C LEU A 465 -22.86 -11.60 3.83
N ARG A 466 -24.05 -11.54 3.22
CA ARG A 466 -25.33 -11.52 3.93
C ARG A 466 -25.54 -12.81 4.72
N GLU A 467 -25.20 -13.97 4.17
CA GLU A 467 -25.29 -15.26 4.86
C GLU A 467 -24.38 -15.30 6.10
N LYS A 468 -23.15 -14.78 5.99
CA LYS A 468 -22.25 -14.68 7.14
C LYS A 468 -22.75 -13.69 8.20
N ALA A 469 -23.28 -12.54 7.79
CA ALA A 469 -23.90 -11.60 8.70
C ALA A 469 -25.11 -12.22 9.42
N GLN A 470 -25.93 -12.99 8.70
CA GLN A 470 -27.04 -13.75 9.28
C GLN A 470 -26.55 -14.75 10.35
N ALA A 471 -25.45 -15.46 10.10
CA ALA A 471 -24.90 -16.37 11.10
C ALA A 471 -24.47 -15.63 12.38
N VAL A 472 -23.82 -14.46 12.26
CA VAL A 472 -23.45 -13.65 13.43
C VAL A 472 -24.70 -13.13 14.15
N PHE A 473 -25.70 -12.67 13.40
CA PHE A 473 -26.99 -12.23 13.94
C PHE A 473 -27.72 -13.30 14.74
N VAL A 474 -27.63 -14.56 14.30
CA VAL A 474 -28.17 -15.73 15.02
C VAL A 474 -27.37 -15.99 16.29
N LEU A 475 -26.03 -15.97 16.25
CA LEU A 475 -25.22 -16.17 17.45
C LEU A 475 -25.53 -15.12 18.52
N PHE A 476 -25.69 -13.84 18.15
CA PHE A 476 -26.14 -12.81 19.09
C PHE A 476 -27.52 -13.10 19.67
N GLY A 477 -28.46 -13.63 18.87
CA GLY A 477 -29.77 -14.06 19.36
C GLY A 477 -29.66 -15.14 20.43
N VAL A 478 -28.80 -16.15 20.22
CA VAL A 478 -28.56 -17.20 21.20
C VAL A 478 -27.94 -16.65 22.50
N LEU A 479 -27.01 -15.69 22.41
CA LEU A 479 -26.46 -15.03 23.61
C LEU A 479 -27.53 -14.26 24.39
N MET A 480 -28.42 -13.56 23.69
CA MET A 480 -29.55 -12.87 24.31
C MET A 480 -30.48 -13.86 25.02
N ASP A 481 -30.83 -14.98 24.38
CA ASP A 481 -31.70 -16.01 24.96
C ASP A 481 -31.08 -16.62 26.23
N ILE A 482 -29.75 -16.82 26.25
CA ILE A 482 -29.01 -17.31 27.42
C ILE A 482 -29.05 -16.30 28.57
N LEU A 483 -28.94 -14.99 28.29
CA LEU A 483 -29.03 -13.95 29.31
C LEU A 483 -30.44 -13.76 29.87
N GLU A 484 -31.47 -13.86 29.02
CA GLU A 484 -32.87 -13.74 29.44
C GLU A 484 -33.37 -14.99 30.18
N ASN A 485 -32.82 -16.16 29.86
CA ASN A 485 -33.20 -17.46 30.44
C ASN A 485 -31.97 -18.18 31.00
N PRO A 486 -31.35 -17.65 32.08
CA PRO A 486 -30.17 -18.27 32.67
C PRO A 486 -30.52 -19.70 33.09
N ARG A 487 -29.75 -20.68 32.61
CA ARG A 487 -29.94 -22.07 33.04
C ARG A 487 -29.74 -22.14 34.55
N ALA A 488 -30.58 -22.94 35.23
CA ALA A 488 -30.33 -23.28 36.61
C ALA A 488 -28.89 -23.82 36.73
N PRO A 489 -28.11 -23.40 37.75
CA PRO A 489 -26.75 -23.87 37.92
C PRO A 489 -26.76 -25.40 37.91
N GLU A 490 -25.91 -26.01 37.08
CA GLU A 490 -25.74 -27.46 37.12
C GLU A 490 -25.38 -27.85 38.56
N PRO A 491 -26.04 -28.88 39.12
CA PRO A 491 -25.72 -29.33 40.47
C PRO A 491 -24.22 -29.64 40.52
N ALA A 492 -23.52 -29.02 41.47
CA ALA A 492 -22.08 -29.19 41.63
C ALA A 492 -21.77 -30.69 41.75
N ALA A 493 -20.97 -31.19 40.81
CA ALA A 493 -20.55 -32.60 40.72
C ALA A 493 -19.48 -32.94 41.76
#